data_AF-A0A8D0XR43-F1
#
_entry.id   AF-A0A8D0XR43-F1
#
_cell.length_a   1.000
_cell.length_b   1.000
_cell.length_c   1.000
_cell.angle_alpha   90.00
_cell.angle_beta   90.00
_cell.angle_gamma   90.00
#
_symmetry.space_group_name_H-M   'P 1'
#
loop_
_entity.id
_entity.type
_entity.pdbx_description
1 polymer ?
#
loop_
_entity_poly.entity_id
_entity_poly.type
_entity_poly.pdbx_seq_one_letter_code
_entity_poly.pdbx_strand_id
1 'polypeptide(L)'
;MAEEQIGTQMVPPREGALCCGPAQEHLVTRLPPASHPGQGSMVRIRRKKLLASCLCVSATVFLLVTLQVVVELGKFEGKNFKNSNLKDGYAEMEKEPVPLHPFLKREGLSLNKKNTLAADSYPIMLWWSPLTGETGRLGQCGLDACFFTINRTYLHHQRTKALLFYGTDFNIDSLPLPRKAHHDWALFHEESPKNNYKLFHQPVITLFNYTATFSRHSHLPLTTQYLEGPEVLTSLQYLVPLQSKNNLRKSLAPLVYVQSDCDPPSDRDSYVRELMTYIEVDSYGECLRNRDLPQPLNSPASMDAEGFYRILAQYKFILAFENAVCDDYITEKFWRPLKLGVVPVYYGSPSIADWLPSNRSAILVSAFSHPRELASYIRRLDHDDRLYAAYLEWKLKGEISNHRLLTALRERKWGVQDITQENYIEAFECMVCTKVWDNIRLQEKAASPRQWCFMDLQHVVSKLAILAGRETQKLLLCSTLYSWRQHGSLGHSVSSNLGY
;
A
#
# COMPACT_ATOMS: atom_id res chain seq x y z
N MET A 1 -9.33 -39.43 38.54
CA MET A 1 -9.00 -39.02 39.93
C MET A 1 -7.87 -38.01 39.76
N ALA A 2 -8.08 -36.69 39.88
CA ALA A 2 -8.69 -35.90 40.95
C ALA A 2 -7.54 -35.17 41.68
N GLU A 3 -7.31 -33.92 41.27
CA GLU A 3 -6.43 -32.95 41.92
C GLU A 3 -7.20 -31.64 42.11
N GLU A 4 -6.76 -30.82 43.06
CA GLU A 4 -7.63 -29.86 43.75
C GLU A 4 -7.75 -28.48 43.07
N GLN A 5 -8.89 -27.82 43.31
CA GLN A 5 -9.03 -26.39 43.10
C GLN A 5 -8.52 -25.63 44.32
N ILE A 6 -7.58 -24.71 44.12
CA ILE A 6 -7.35 -23.59 45.06
C ILE A 6 -7.43 -22.29 44.26
N GLY A 7 -8.52 -21.55 44.44
CA GLY A 7 -8.68 -20.20 43.91
C GLY A 7 -8.41 -19.17 45.01
N THR A 8 -7.71 -18.09 44.66
CA THR A 8 -7.45 -16.97 45.59
C THR A 8 -7.84 -15.66 44.91
N GLN A 9 -8.76 -14.92 45.53
CA GLN A 9 -9.11 -13.56 45.10
C GLN A 9 -8.05 -12.56 45.57
N MET A 10 -7.88 -11.46 44.84
CA MET A 10 -7.19 -10.26 45.35
C MET A 10 -8.03 -9.00 45.09
N VAL A 11 -7.99 -8.09 46.05
CA VAL A 11 -8.79 -6.86 46.13
C VAL A 11 -7.89 -5.64 45.82
N PRO A 12 -8.35 -4.62 45.08
CA PRO A 12 -7.52 -3.47 44.74
C PRO A 12 -7.36 -2.47 45.91
N PRO A 13 -6.20 -1.78 46.03
CA PRO A 13 -6.02 -0.67 46.94
C PRO A 13 -6.71 0.62 46.44
N ARG A 14 -6.97 1.55 47.37
CA ARG A 14 -7.64 2.84 47.13
C ARG A 14 -6.67 4.02 47.03
N GLU A 15 -7.23 5.16 46.65
CA GLU A 15 -6.62 6.49 46.54
C GLU A 15 -6.03 7.02 47.86
N GLY A 16 -5.14 8.01 47.75
CA GLY A 16 -4.70 8.88 48.84
C GLY A 16 -4.23 10.24 48.31
N ALA A 17 -4.67 11.33 48.95
CA ALA A 17 -4.35 12.71 48.57
C ALA A 17 -4.07 13.58 49.81
N LEU A 18 -3.14 14.53 49.70
CA LEU A 18 -2.81 15.52 50.74
C LEU A 18 -2.08 16.75 50.14
N CYS A 19 -1.90 17.81 50.94
CA CYS A 19 -1.96 19.20 50.44
C CYS A 19 -0.70 20.08 50.69
N CYS A 20 -0.56 21.10 49.82
CA CYS A 20 -0.07 22.49 50.02
C CYS A 20 1.20 22.83 50.85
N GLY A 21 2.09 23.65 50.25
CA GLY A 21 3.17 24.42 50.92
C GLY A 21 3.95 25.36 49.96
N PRO A 22 4.28 26.64 50.28
CA PRO A 22 4.80 27.61 49.29
C PRO A 22 6.18 28.29 49.61
N ALA A 23 6.53 29.33 48.82
CA ALA A 23 7.70 30.25 48.87
C ALA A 23 8.98 29.77 48.13
N GLN A 24 9.94 30.63 47.69
CA GLN A 24 10.20 32.06 47.98
C GLN A 24 10.91 32.81 46.80
N GLU A 25 10.97 34.16 46.84
CA GLU A 25 11.55 35.03 45.78
C GLU A 25 12.96 35.61 46.09
N HIS A 26 13.72 35.95 45.03
CA HIS A 26 14.70 37.05 44.92
C HIS A 26 14.86 37.36 43.40
N LEU A 27 14.71 38.57 42.81
CA LEU A 27 15.17 39.95 43.12
C LEU A 27 16.71 40.09 42.98
N VAL A 28 17.31 40.93 42.11
CA VAL A 28 17.53 42.39 42.31
C VAL A 28 18.17 43.10 41.07
N THR A 29 17.48 44.08 40.43
CA THR A 29 17.99 45.37 39.80
C THR A 29 19.02 45.38 38.63
N ARG A 30 19.26 46.46 37.81
CA ARG A 30 18.56 47.74 37.46
C ARG A 30 19.11 48.43 36.17
N LEU A 31 18.18 48.91 35.32
CA LEU A 31 18.06 50.20 34.59
C LEU A 31 19.04 50.73 33.47
N PRO A 32 18.50 51.45 32.44
CA PRO A 32 19.22 52.21 31.39
C PRO A 32 19.14 53.76 31.57
N PRO A 33 19.71 54.59 30.64
CA PRO A 33 18.97 55.18 29.49
C PRO A 33 19.84 55.16 28.18
N ALA A 34 19.66 55.91 27.08
CA ALA A 34 18.82 57.05 26.64
C ALA A 34 18.52 57.01 25.10
N SER A 35 18.15 58.13 24.44
CA SER A 35 17.57 58.11 23.06
C SER A 35 17.83 59.34 22.14
N HIS A 36 18.03 59.07 20.82
CA HIS A 36 17.72 59.93 19.63
C HIS A 36 18.48 61.28 19.41
N PRO A 37 18.41 61.94 18.22
CA PRO A 37 18.09 61.48 16.84
C PRO A 37 19.04 62.01 15.70
N GLY A 38 18.89 61.53 14.45
CA GLY A 38 19.01 62.39 13.25
C GLY A 38 19.98 62.01 12.11
N GLN A 39 19.58 62.32 10.86
CA GLN A 39 20.29 62.19 9.56
C GLN A 39 20.65 60.75 9.10
N GLY A 40 20.74 60.43 7.78
CA GLY A 40 20.51 61.23 6.57
C GLY A 40 20.29 60.34 5.32
N SER A 41 19.70 60.88 4.25
CA SER A 41 19.25 60.08 3.09
C SER A 41 20.35 59.77 2.06
N MET A 42 20.71 58.48 1.90
CA MET A 42 21.46 58.01 0.72
C MET A 42 21.29 56.52 0.36
N VAL A 43 21.06 55.63 1.34
CA VAL A 43 21.14 54.17 1.14
C VAL A 43 19.98 53.60 0.28
N ARG A 44 18.81 54.22 0.29
CA ARG A 44 17.55 53.62 -0.24
C ARG A 44 17.51 53.49 -1.78
N ILE A 45 18.34 54.23 -2.51
CA ILE A 45 18.36 54.22 -3.99
C ILE A 45 19.24 53.08 -4.55
N ARG A 46 20.38 52.76 -3.91
CA ARG A 46 21.27 51.68 -4.39
C ARG A 46 20.61 50.29 -4.32
N ARG A 47 19.86 49.98 -3.25
CA ARG A 47 19.19 48.66 -3.10
C ARG A 47 18.18 48.37 -4.23
N LYS A 48 17.41 49.35 -4.72
CA LYS A 48 16.44 49.13 -5.81
C LYS A 48 17.12 48.76 -7.14
N LYS A 49 18.29 49.33 -7.45
CA LYS A 49 19.03 49.01 -8.68
C LYS A 49 19.64 47.60 -8.66
N LEU A 50 20.14 47.12 -7.51
CA LEU A 50 20.64 45.73 -7.41
C LEU A 50 19.51 44.70 -7.55
N LEU A 51 18.36 44.91 -6.89
CA LEU A 51 17.22 43.99 -6.97
C LEU A 51 16.68 43.84 -8.40
N ALA A 52 16.56 44.95 -9.14
CA ALA A 52 16.17 44.89 -10.55
C ALA A 52 17.20 44.13 -11.41
N SER A 53 18.50 44.34 -11.17
CA SER A 53 19.57 43.65 -11.89
C SER A 53 19.55 42.13 -11.66
N CYS A 54 19.38 41.67 -10.41
CA CYS A 54 19.27 40.24 -10.09
C CYS A 54 18.04 39.60 -10.74
N LEU A 55 16.89 40.27 -10.72
CA LEU A 55 15.66 39.76 -11.35
C LEU A 55 15.84 39.61 -12.87
N CYS A 56 16.41 40.61 -13.55
CA CYS A 56 16.71 40.52 -14.98
C CYS A 56 17.69 39.38 -15.30
N VAL A 57 18.77 39.20 -14.53
CA VAL A 57 19.70 38.07 -14.75
C VAL A 57 19.00 36.72 -14.57
N SER A 58 18.16 36.56 -13.54
CA SER A 58 17.41 35.31 -13.32
C SER A 58 16.43 35.00 -14.46
N ALA A 59 15.73 36.01 -14.99
CA ALA A 59 14.83 35.86 -16.13
C ALA A 59 15.57 35.49 -17.42
N THR A 60 16.73 36.11 -17.68
CA THR A 60 17.56 35.79 -18.85
C THR A 60 18.13 34.37 -18.77
N VAL A 61 18.59 33.93 -17.60
CA VAL A 61 19.05 32.54 -17.40
C VAL A 61 17.91 31.55 -17.61
N PHE A 62 16.71 31.82 -17.07
CA PHE A 62 15.54 30.96 -17.27
C PHE A 62 15.16 30.86 -18.76
N LEU A 63 15.11 31.99 -19.47
CA LEU A 63 14.87 32.03 -20.92
C LEU A 63 15.90 31.21 -21.70
N LEU A 64 17.19 31.38 -21.41
CA LEU A 64 18.26 30.62 -22.07
C LEU A 64 18.13 29.10 -21.82
N VAL A 65 17.81 28.68 -20.59
CA VAL A 65 17.57 27.27 -20.26
C VAL A 65 16.35 26.73 -21.00
N THR A 66 15.23 27.47 -21.04
CA THR A 66 14.04 27.03 -21.81
C THR A 66 14.31 26.94 -23.31
N LEU A 67 15.09 27.87 -23.88
CA LEU A 67 15.46 27.85 -25.28
C LEU A 67 16.39 26.66 -25.60
N GLN A 68 17.35 26.36 -24.71
CA GLN A 68 18.21 25.18 -24.82
C GLN A 68 17.38 23.88 -24.83
N VAL A 69 16.40 23.76 -23.93
CA VAL A 69 15.48 22.60 -23.88
C VAL A 69 14.64 22.47 -25.16
N VAL A 70 14.08 23.57 -25.67
CA VAL A 70 13.32 23.56 -26.94
C VAL A 70 14.21 23.18 -28.13
N VAL A 71 15.47 23.62 -28.16
CA VAL A 71 16.43 23.25 -29.22
C VAL A 71 16.82 21.77 -29.16
N GLU A 72 17.02 21.19 -27.98
CA GLU A 72 17.30 19.74 -27.86
C GLU A 72 16.06 18.87 -28.17
N LEU A 73 14.85 19.32 -27.80
CA LEU A 73 13.61 18.65 -28.20
C LEU A 73 13.42 18.67 -29.73
N GLY A 74 13.65 19.81 -30.38
CA GLY A 74 13.58 19.92 -31.85
C GLY A 74 14.61 19.06 -32.58
N LYS A 75 15.80 18.85 -32.00
CA LYS A 75 16.80 17.88 -32.52
C LYS A 75 16.36 16.42 -32.36
N PHE A 76 15.51 16.12 -31.38
CA PHE A 76 15.00 14.78 -31.13
C PHE A 76 13.95 14.36 -32.18
N GLU A 77 13.03 15.27 -32.54
CA GLU A 77 12.06 15.03 -33.61
C GLU A 77 12.72 14.94 -34.99
N GLY A 78 13.76 15.75 -35.25
CA GLY A 78 14.45 15.84 -36.54
C GLY A 78 15.29 14.61 -36.97
N LYS A 79 15.30 13.51 -36.20
CA LYS A 79 16.21 12.36 -36.45
C LYS A 79 15.57 11.09 -37.01
N ASN A 80 14.24 10.99 -37.09
CA ASN A 80 13.54 9.82 -37.63
C ASN A 80 12.88 10.09 -38.99
N PHE A 81 13.65 10.12 -40.07
CA PHE A 81 13.27 9.58 -41.40
C PHE A 81 14.39 9.79 -42.45
N LYS A 82 15.17 8.73 -42.75
CA LYS A 82 15.90 8.59 -44.03
C LYS A 82 15.96 7.12 -44.44
N ASN A 83 15.19 6.75 -45.46
CA ASN A 83 15.35 5.47 -46.15
C ASN A 83 16.51 5.55 -47.15
N SER A 84 17.32 4.50 -47.22
CA SER A 84 18.25 4.26 -48.33
C SER A 84 18.35 2.75 -48.58
N ASN A 85 18.01 2.30 -49.79
CA ASN A 85 18.11 0.91 -50.19
C ASN A 85 19.58 0.51 -50.41
N LEU A 86 19.95 -0.71 -50.02
CA LEU A 86 20.71 -1.62 -50.90
C LEU A 86 20.42 -3.08 -50.53
N LYS A 87 20.86 -4.01 -51.37
CA LYS A 87 20.60 -5.45 -51.25
C LYS A 87 21.85 -6.24 -50.82
N ASP A 88 21.60 -7.55 -50.62
CA ASP A 88 22.50 -8.71 -50.80
C ASP A 88 23.13 -9.31 -49.53
N GLY A 89 23.19 -10.65 -49.49
CA GLY A 89 23.91 -11.44 -48.47
C GLY A 89 23.07 -12.37 -47.58
N TYR A 90 23.07 -13.67 -47.88
CA TYR A 90 22.85 -14.79 -46.94
C TYR A 90 24.22 -15.13 -46.26
N ALA A 91 24.35 -15.77 -45.09
CA ALA A 91 23.43 -16.21 -44.02
C ALA A 91 24.23 -16.57 -42.73
N GLU A 92 23.51 -16.80 -41.61
CA GLU A 92 23.93 -17.51 -40.36
C GLU A 92 25.12 -16.93 -39.54
N MET A 93 25.22 -17.13 -38.21
CA MET A 93 24.23 -17.34 -37.14
C MET A 93 24.92 -17.14 -35.77
N GLU A 94 24.43 -16.23 -34.93
CA GLU A 94 24.62 -16.30 -33.46
C GLU A 94 23.53 -15.49 -32.72
N LYS A 95 23.34 -15.72 -31.41
CA LYS A 95 22.12 -15.28 -30.66
C LYS A 95 22.44 -14.52 -29.36
N GLU A 96 21.74 -13.40 -29.18
CA GLU A 96 21.52 -12.65 -27.92
C GLU A 96 20.11 -11.96 -28.04
N PRO A 97 19.53 -11.36 -26.98
CA PRO A 97 18.13 -11.64 -26.61
C PRO A 97 17.03 -10.81 -27.29
N VAL A 98 15.81 -11.36 -27.23
CA VAL A 98 14.57 -10.78 -27.76
C VAL A 98 13.97 -9.73 -26.80
N PRO A 99 13.73 -8.49 -27.25
CA PRO A 99 12.89 -7.54 -26.54
C PRO A 99 11.40 -7.91 -26.68
N LEU A 100 10.66 -7.94 -25.58
CA LEU A 100 9.21 -8.16 -25.58
C LEU A 100 8.44 -6.92 -26.07
N HIS A 101 7.37 -7.17 -26.85
CA HIS A 101 6.36 -6.22 -27.34
C HIS A 101 6.80 -5.14 -28.37
N PRO A 102 6.65 -5.41 -29.68
CA PRO A 102 6.51 -4.38 -30.70
C PRO A 102 5.10 -3.77 -30.66
N PHE A 103 4.98 -2.44 -30.49
CA PHE A 103 3.71 -1.72 -30.56
C PHE A 103 3.11 -1.74 -31.98
N LEU A 104 2.04 -2.50 -32.22
CA LEU A 104 1.32 -2.52 -33.50
C LEU A 104 0.34 -1.35 -33.62
N LYS A 105 0.81 -0.26 -34.23
CA LYS A 105 -0.01 0.92 -34.57
C LYS A 105 -0.92 0.61 -35.77
N ARG A 106 -2.23 0.38 -35.56
CA ARG A 106 -3.16 -0.06 -36.63
C ARG A 106 -4.53 0.66 -36.67
N GLU A 107 -4.72 1.46 -37.73
CA GLU A 107 -5.98 1.68 -38.48
C GLU A 107 -7.25 2.11 -37.69
N GLY A 108 -7.24 3.34 -37.14
CA GLY A 108 -8.30 3.91 -36.29
C GLY A 108 -9.65 4.30 -36.93
N LEU A 109 -10.05 3.72 -38.08
CA LEU A 109 -11.33 4.03 -38.75
C LEU A 109 -12.33 2.86 -38.84
N SER A 110 -11.87 1.61 -38.63
CA SER A 110 -12.75 0.43 -38.67
C SER A 110 -13.29 0.03 -37.29
N LEU A 111 -12.50 0.27 -36.22
CA LEU A 111 -12.84 -0.11 -34.84
C LEU A 111 -14.16 0.51 -34.35
N ASN A 112 -14.37 1.80 -34.63
CA ASN A 112 -15.42 2.58 -34.00
C ASN A 112 -16.83 2.00 -34.28
N LYS A 113 -17.10 1.60 -35.53
CA LYS A 113 -18.39 1.01 -35.92
C LYS A 113 -18.63 -0.37 -35.30
N LYS A 114 -17.58 -1.17 -35.08
CA LYS A 114 -17.68 -2.45 -34.34
C LYS A 114 -17.96 -2.22 -32.86
N ASN A 115 -17.29 -1.24 -32.25
CA ASN A 115 -17.46 -0.91 -30.84
C ASN A 115 -18.86 -0.35 -30.55
N THR A 116 -19.41 0.51 -31.42
CA THR A 116 -20.82 0.93 -31.32
C THR A 116 -21.78 -0.27 -31.40
N LEU A 117 -21.64 -1.12 -32.42
CA LEU A 117 -22.49 -2.31 -32.57
C LEU A 117 -22.40 -3.27 -31.36
N ALA A 118 -21.24 -3.40 -30.73
CA ALA A 118 -21.08 -4.18 -29.50
C ALA A 118 -21.76 -3.51 -28.29
N ALA A 119 -21.56 -2.20 -28.10
CA ALA A 119 -22.19 -1.42 -27.03
C ALA A 119 -23.73 -1.38 -27.13
N ASP A 120 -24.27 -1.44 -28.35
CA ASP A 120 -25.71 -1.55 -28.62
C ASP A 120 -26.24 -2.99 -28.43
N SER A 121 -25.37 -4.01 -28.44
CA SER A 121 -25.75 -5.43 -28.36
C SER A 121 -25.60 -6.05 -26.96
N TYR A 122 -24.71 -5.54 -26.11
CA TYR A 122 -24.37 -6.12 -24.81
C TYR A 122 -24.57 -5.13 -23.64
N PRO A 123 -24.65 -5.57 -22.37
CA PRO A 123 -24.58 -4.69 -21.21
C PRO A 123 -23.23 -3.96 -21.17
N ILE A 124 -23.26 -2.67 -20.82
CA ILE A 124 -22.06 -1.83 -20.72
C ILE A 124 -21.64 -1.71 -19.26
N MET A 125 -20.36 -1.98 -19.02
CA MET A 125 -19.64 -1.74 -17.78
C MET A 125 -18.75 -0.50 -17.99
N LEU A 126 -19.07 0.61 -17.32
CA LEU A 126 -18.33 1.86 -17.46
C LEU A 126 -17.36 2.03 -16.27
N TRP A 127 -16.06 1.92 -16.53
CA TRP A 127 -15.03 2.35 -15.57
C TRP A 127 -15.13 3.87 -15.37
N TRP A 128 -15.61 4.28 -14.20
CA TRP A 128 -15.79 5.70 -13.88
C TRP A 128 -14.44 6.38 -13.61
N SER A 129 -13.60 5.72 -12.81
CA SER A 129 -12.17 5.99 -12.65
C SER A 129 -11.39 5.00 -13.53
N PRO A 130 -10.59 5.46 -14.51
CA PRO A 130 -10.06 4.61 -15.57
C PRO A 130 -8.82 3.80 -15.16
N LEU A 131 -8.99 2.51 -14.83
CA LEU A 131 -7.88 1.61 -14.50
C LEU A 131 -7.17 1.02 -15.74
N THR A 132 -7.92 0.45 -16.69
CA THR A 132 -7.33 -0.30 -17.83
C THR A 132 -6.90 0.57 -19.01
N GLY A 133 -7.30 1.85 -19.03
CA GLY A 133 -7.10 2.77 -20.16
C GLY A 133 -7.95 2.46 -21.41
N GLU A 134 -8.80 1.42 -21.38
CA GLU A 134 -9.50 0.92 -22.57
C GLU A 134 -10.74 1.74 -22.95
N THR A 135 -10.72 2.30 -24.16
CA THR A 135 -11.85 3.08 -24.69
C THR A 135 -13.03 2.20 -25.14
N GLY A 136 -12.86 0.88 -25.29
CA GLY A 136 -13.93 -0.06 -25.59
C GLY A 136 -13.44 -1.47 -25.95
N ARG A 137 -13.75 -2.46 -25.11
CA ARG A 137 -13.51 -3.92 -25.32
C ARG A 137 -14.81 -4.69 -25.12
N LEU A 138 -15.06 -5.69 -25.96
CA LEU A 138 -16.05 -6.74 -25.66
C LEU A 138 -15.34 -7.86 -24.90
N GLY A 139 -15.69 -8.07 -23.63
CA GLY A 139 -15.16 -9.16 -22.80
C GLY A 139 -16.14 -10.33 -22.73
N GLN A 140 -15.61 -11.55 -22.85
CA GLN A 140 -16.34 -12.80 -22.71
C GLN A 140 -16.07 -13.40 -21.33
N CYS A 141 -17.12 -13.75 -20.61
CA CYS A 141 -17.12 -14.12 -19.19
C CYS A 141 -17.87 -15.44 -19.02
N GLY A 142 -17.22 -16.55 -19.41
CA GLY A 142 -17.88 -17.85 -19.56
C GLY A 142 -18.94 -17.79 -20.67
N LEU A 143 -20.22 -17.93 -20.32
CA LEU A 143 -21.34 -17.81 -21.27
C LEU A 143 -21.81 -16.36 -21.47
N ASP A 144 -21.49 -15.47 -20.53
CA ASP A 144 -21.92 -14.07 -20.55
C ASP A 144 -20.92 -13.18 -21.30
N ALA A 145 -21.37 -12.03 -21.80
CA ALA A 145 -20.50 -11.07 -22.49
C ALA A 145 -20.93 -9.62 -22.22
N CYS A 146 -19.96 -8.73 -21.98
CA CYS A 146 -20.20 -7.32 -21.67
C CYS A 146 -19.22 -6.40 -22.40
N PHE A 147 -19.65 -5.16 -22.66
CA PHE A 147 -18.80 -4.13 -23.24
C PHE A 147 -18.19 -3.26 -22.13
N PHE A 148 -16.86 -3.31 -21.99
CA PHE A 148 -16.07 -2.59 -21.00
C PHE A 148 -15.49 -1.33 -21.63
N THR A 149 -15.60 -0.18 -20.94
CA THR A 149 -15.09 1.10 -21.46
C THR A 149 -14.80 2.09 -20.35
N ILE A 150 -13.79 2.94 -20.52
CA ILE A 150 -13.57 4.15 -19.71
C ILE A 150 -14.37 5.38 -20.22
N ASN A 151 -15.03 5.27 -21.37
CA ASN A 151 -15.60 6.42 -22.07
C ASN A 151 -16.91 6.89 -21.42
N ARG A 152 -16.79 7.94 -20.59
CA ARG A 152 -17.89 8.52 -19.80
C ARG A 152 -19.10 8.99 -20.63
N THR A 153 -19.01 9.14 -21.96
CA THR A 153 -20.21 9.41 -22.79
C THR A 153 -21.26 8.31 -22.70
N TYR A 154 -20.87 7.07 -22.41
CA TYR A 154 -21.80 5.95 -22.20
C TYR A 154 -22.57 6.03 -20.87
N LEU A 155 -22.30 6.97 -19.96
CA LEU A 155 -23.00 7.09 -18.66
C LEU A 155 -24.53 7.21 -18.78
N HIS A 156 -25.03 7.70 -19.91
CA HIS A 156 -26.47 7.85 -20.17
C HIS A 156 -27.05 6.82 -21.14
N HIS A 157 -26.22 5.94 -21.69
CA HIS A 157 -26.64 4.88 -22.62
C HIS A 157 -27.56 3.87 -21.93
N GLN A 158 -28.61 3.41 -22.62
CA GLN A 158 -29.64 2.54 -22.03
C GLN A 158 -29.10 1.16 -21.60
N ARG A 159 -28.00 0.71 -22.20
CA ARG A 159 -27.33 -0.56 -21.88
C ARG A 159 -26.28 -0.46 -20.79
N THR A 160 -25.98 0.73 -20.26
CA THR A 160 -25.08 0.89 -19.10
C THR A 160 -25.75 0.39 -17.84
N LYS A 161 -25.21 -0.71 -17.27
CA LYS A 161 -25.79 -1.41 -16.11
C LYS A 161 -24.90 -1.39 -14.87
N ALA A 162 -23.58 -1.29 -15.03
CA ALA A 162 -22.69 -1.09 -13.89
C ALA A 162 -21.68 0.04 -14.12
N LEU A 163 -21.32 0.71 -13.03
CA LEU A 163 -20.23 1.67 -12.95
C LEU A 163 -19.12 1.06 -12.08
N LEU A 164 -17.94 0.91 -12.66
CA LEU A 164 -16.77 0.30 -12.01
C LEU A 164 -15.86 1.40 -11.44
N PHE A 165 -15.37 1.22 -10.23
CA PHE A 165 -14.55 2.18 -9.51
C PHE A 165 -13.25 1.53 -9.05
N TYR A 166 -12.16 2.26 -9.21
CA TYR A 166 -10.82 1.92 -8.75
C TYR A 166 -10.54 2.72 -7.48
N GLY A 167 -10.19 2.04 -6.39
CA GLY A 167 -10.23 2.65 -5.05
C GLY A 167 -9.18 3.73 -4.81
N THR A 168 -8.01 3.62 -5.45
CA THR A 168 -6.96 4.65 -5.47
C THR A 168 -7.51 5.99 -5.98
N ASP A 169 -8.16 5.96 -7.14
CA ASP A 169 -8.70 7.13 -7.84
C ASP A 169 -10.09 7.56 -7.34
N PHE A 170 -10.64 6.88 -6.32
CA PHE A 170 -12.00 7.14 -5.86
C PHE A 170 -12.13 8.51 -5.18
N ASN A 171 -12.79 9.43 -5.88
CA ASN A 171 -13.18 10.75 -5.36
C ASN A 171 -14.71 10.91 -5.29
N ILE A 172 -15.22 11.21 -4.10
CA ILE A 172 -16.63 11.47 -3.78
C ILE A 172 -17.18 12.66 -4.58
N ASP A 173 -16.39 13.72 -4.75
CA ASP A 173 -16.80 14.92 -5.48
C ASP A 173 -16.98 14.66 -6.99
N SER A 174 -16.43 13.54 -7.47
CA SER A 174 -16.52 13.13 -8.87
C SER A 174 -17.68 12.18 -9.18
N LEU A 175 -18.51 11.82 -8.19
CA LEU A 175 -19.47 10.72 -8.33
C LEU A 175 -20.52 10.95 -9.45
N PRO A 176 -20.89 9.90 -10.21
CA PRO A 176 -21.85 9.99 -11.32
C PRO A 176 -23.29 10.04 -10.79
N LEU A 177 -23.66 11.22 -10.28
CA LEU A 177 -24.96 11.51 -9.68
C LEU A 177 -25.89 12.28 -10.65
N PRO A 178 -27.22 12.10 -10.56
CA PRO A 178 -27.94 11.18 -9.67
C PRO A 178 -27.77 9.72 -10.12
N ARG A 179 -27.53 8.82 -9.17
CA ARG A 179 -27.41 7.39 -9.44
C ARG A 179 -28.77 6.81 -9.87
N LYS A 180 -28.83 6.24 -11.08
CA LYS A 180 -30.03 5.54 -11.56
C LYS A 180 -30.21 4.20 -10.84
N ALA A 181 -31.45 3.79 -10.62
CA ALA A 181 -31.79 2.54 -9.93
C ALA A 181 -31.31 1.25 -10.64
N HIS A 182 -30.93 1.33 -11.93
CA HIS A 182 -30.35 0.24 -12.71
C HIS A 182 -28.83 0.36 -12.93
N HIS A 183 -28.15 1.27 -12.20
CA HIS A 183 -26.70 1.32 -12.14
C HIS A 183 -26.23 0.58 -10.87
N ASP A 184 -25.76 -0.66 -11.02
CA ASP A 184 -24.93 -1.31 -10.01
C ASP A 184 -23.60 -0.54 -9.90
N TRP A 185 -23.05 -0.42 -8.69
CA TRP A 185 -21.74 0.20 -8.45
C TRP A 185 -20.80 -0.89 -7.93
N ALA A 186 -19.61 -1.01 -8.51
CA ALA A 186 -18.64 -2.03 -8.12
C ALA A 186 -17.28 -1.40 -7.81
N LEU A 187 -16.65 -1.79 -6.71
CA LEU A 187 -15.33 -1.31 -6.29
C LEU A 187 -14.27 -2.38 -6.49
N PHE A 188 -13.15 -2.00 -7.09
CA PHE A 188 -11.87 -2.70 -7.02
C PHE A 188 -10.91 -1.88 -6.15
N HIS A 189 -10.47 -2.41 -5.01
CA HIS A 189 -9.51 -1.75 -4.11
C HIS A 189 -8.64 -2.75 -3.35
N GLU A 190 -7.47 -3.01 -3.92
CA GLU A 190 -6.38 -3.84 -3.45
C GLU A 190 -5.53 -3.20 -2.34
N GLU A 191 -5.56 -1.86 -2.25
CA GLU A 191 -4.64 -1.05 -1.46
C GLU A 191 -5.10 -0.67 -0.04
N SER A 192 -4.17 -0.18 0.78
CA SER A 192 -4.40 0.10 2.21
C SER A 192 -5.10 1.44 2.51
N PRO A 193 -5.56 1.68 3.76
CA PRO A 193 -6.10 2.97 4.19
C PRO A 193 -5.16 4.17 4.01
N LYS A 194 -3.84 3.98 3.87
CA LYS A 194 -2.90 5.05 3.52
C LYS A 194 -3.22 5.66 2.15
N ASN A 195 -3.70 4.83 1.22
CA ASN A 195 -4.02 5.21 -0.15
C ASN A 195 -5.37 5.94 -0.25
N ASN A 196 -6.47 5.35 0.27
CA ASN A 196 -7.76 6.04 0.32
C ASN A 196 -8.62 5.68 1.54
N TYR A 197 -8.29 6.27 2.69
CA TYR A 197 -8.99 6.09 3.97
C TYR A 197 -10.53 6.17 3.88
N LYS A 198 -11.09 6.93 2.93
CA LYS A 198 -12.54 7.09 2.75
C LYS A 198 -13.26 5.75 2.56
N LEU A 199 -12.64 4.82 1.85
CA LEU A 199 -13.20 3.49 1.55
C LEU A 199 -13.25 2.56 2.77
N PHE A 200 -12.64 2.95 3.89
CA PHE A 200 -12.62 2.20 5.14
C PHE A 200 -13.68 2.70 6.15
N HIS A 201 -14.52 3.67 5.75
CA HIS A 201 -15.68 4.11 6.51
C HIS A 201 -16.96 3.48 5.96
N GLN A 202 -17.79 2.92 6.84
CA GLN A 202 -19.04 2.22 6.49
C GLN A 202 -19.91 2.97 5.45
N PRO A 203 -20.19 4.28 5.58
CA PRO A 203 -21.11 4.97 4.65
C PRO A 203 -20.61 5.02 3.20
N VAL A 204 -19.28 4.96 2.98
CA VAL A 204 -18.67 5.04 1.65
C VAL A 204 -18.62 3.64 1.03
N ILE A 205 -18.20 2.63 1.78
CA ILE A 205 -18.12 1.26 1.25
C ILE A 205 -19.52 0.67 0.97
N THR A 206 -20.56 1.09 1.71
CA THR A 206 -21.96 0.72 1.43
C THR A 206 -22.52 1.31 0.12
N LEU A 207 -21.79 2.18 -0.58
CA LEU A 207 -22.21 2.68 -1.89
C LEU A 207 -22.10 1.61 -3.00
N PHE A 208 -21.30 0.56 -2.79
CA PHE A 208 -21.00 -0.46 -3.78
C PHE A 208 -21.79 -1.76 -3.54
N ASN A 209 -22.38 -2.30 -4.60
CA ASN A 209 -23.06 -3.60 -4.60
C ASN A 209 -22.07 -4.76 -4.63
N TYR A 210 -20.95 -4.57 -5.33
CA TYR A 210 -19.91 -5.60 -5.51
C TYR A 210 -18.55 -5.01 -5.14
N THR A 211 -17.69 -5.85 -4.57
CA THR A 211 -16.39 -5.43 -4.06
C THR A 211 -15.33 -6.48 -4.37
N ALA A 212 -14.18 -6.03 -4.86
CA ALA A 212 -12.95 -6.79 -4.93
C ALA A 212 -11.89 -6.07 -4.10
N THR A 213 -11.42 -6.70 -3.02
CA THR A 213 -10.50 -6.08 -2.05
C THR A 213 -9.62 -7.11 -1.37
N PHE A 214 -8.56 -6.68 -0.69
CA PHE A 214 -7.74 -7.58 0.13
C PHE A 214 -8.54 -8.35 1.22
N SER A 215 -9.67 -7.81 1.71
CA SER A 215 -10.51 -8.51 2.70
C SER A 215 -11.13 -9.80 2.16
N ARG A 216 -11.08 -10.89 2.95
CA ARG A 216 -11.73 -12.17 2.60
C ARG A 216 -13.26 -12.10 2.48
N HIS A 217 -13.85 -11.01 2.97
CA HIS A 217 -15.30 -10.79 3.01
C HIS A 217 -15.83 -10.03 1.77
N SER A 218 -14.97 -9.69 0.81
CA SER A 218 -15.39 -9.10 -0.46
C SER A 218 -16.00 -10.12 -1.41
N HIS A 219 -16.80 -9.65 -2.37
CA HIS A 219 -17.45 -10.48 -3.39
C HIS A 219 -16.44 -11.21 -4.29
N LEU A 220 -15.28 -10.61 -4.54
CA LEU A 220 -14.08 -11.25 -5.05
C LEU A 220 -12.90 -10.95 -4.11
N PRO A 221 -12.55 -11.86 -3.19
CA PRO A 221 -11.39 -11.68 -2.31
C PRO A 221 -10.09 -11.58 -3.11
N LEU A 222 -9.23 -10.63 -2.73
CA LEU A 222 -7.88 -10.44 -3.28
C LEU A 222 -6.77 -10.75 -2.26
N THR A 223 -7.11 -11.41 -1.14
CA THR A 223 -6.20 -11.66 0.01
C THR A 223 -4.88 -12.38 -0.37
N THR A 224 -4.85 -13.12 -1.48
CA THR A 224 -3.69 -13.88 -1.97
C THR A 224 -3.07 -13.29 -3.24
N GLN A 225 -3.38 -12.04 -3.61
CA GLN A 225 -2.97 -11.41 -4.90
C GLN A 225 -1.46 -11.25 -5.10
N TYR A 226 -0.66 -11.35 -4.04
CA TYR A 226 0.82 -11.30 -4.10
C TYR A 226 1.46 -12.69 -3.99
N LEU A 227 0.67 -13.75 -4.18
CA LEU A 227 1.08 -15.15 -4.13
C LEU A 227 0.62 -15.89 -5.40
N GLU A 228 1.57 -16.46 -6.12
CA GLU A 228 1.42 -17.12 -7.42
C GLU A 228 0.74 -18.49 -7.28
N GLY A 229 1.11 -19.26 -6.27
CA GLY A 229 0.54 -20.58 -5.96
C GLY A 229 1.20 -21.21 -4.72
N PRO A 230 0.79 -22.42 -4.30
CA PRO A 230 1.51 -23.16 -3.26
C PRO A 230 2.93 -23.57 -3.68
N GLU A 231 3.21 -23.70 -4.98
CA GLU A 231 4.48 -24.18 -5.54
C GLU A 231 5.65 -23.25 -5.23
N VAL A 232 5.44 -21.93 -5.27
CA VAL A 232 6.50 -20.95 -4.93
C VAL A 232 6.83 -20.94 -3.43
N LEU A 233 5.91 -21.41 -2.58
CA LEU A 233 6.16 -21.53 -1.14
C LEU A 233 7.02 -22.75 -0.82
N THR A 234 6.85 -23.86 -1.56
CA THR A 234 7.67 -25.07 -1.40
C THR A 234 8.95 -25.07 -2.24
N SER A 235 9.02 -24.28 -3.32
CA SER A 235 10.19 -24.13 -4.18
C SER A 235 11.46 -23.75 -3.39
N LEU A 236 12.54 -24.48 -3.66
CA LEU A 236 13.87 -24.25 -3.05
C LEU A 236 14.78 -23.36 -3.91
N GLN A 237 14.30 -22.83 -5.04
CA GLN A 237 15.07 -22.07 -6.05
C GLN A 237 15.99 -20.98 -5.46
N TYR A 238 15.52 -20.27 -4.43
CA TYR A 238 16.24 -19.18 -3.79
C TYR A 238 16.79 -19.53 -2.40
N LEU A 239 16.63 -20.77 -1.92
CA LEU A 239 17.03 -21.14 -0.57
C LEU A 239 18.56 -21.16 -0.42
N VAL A 240 19.10 -20.15 0.26
CA VAL A 240 20.51 -20.16 0.68
C VAL A 240 20.70 -21.13 1.86
N PRO A 241 21.62 -22.11 1.79
CA PRO A 241 21.88 -23.05 2.88
C PRO A 241 22.27 -22.38 4.21
N LEU A 242 21.85 -22.95 5.33
CA LEU A 242 22.04 -22.36 6.67
C LEU A 242 23.53 -22.10 6.98
N GLN A 243 24.43 -23.02 6.64
CA GLN A 243 25.87 -22.82 6.82
C GLN A 243 26.41 -21.61 6.02
N SER A 244 25.82 -21.30 4.86
CA SER A 244 26.15 -20.11 4.08
C SER A 244 25.60 -18.85 4.75
N LYS A 245 24.36 -18.87 5.26
CA LYS A 245 23.81 -17.75 6.06
C LYS A 245 24.66 -17.47 7.30
N ASN A 246 25.10 -18.51 8.02
CA ASN A 246 25.97 -18.40 9.20
C ASN A 246 27.35 -17.82 8.86
N ASN A 247 27.90 -18.13 7.69
CA ASN A 247 29.13 -17.49 7.21
C ASN A 247 28.90 -16.01 6.85
N LEU A 248 27.74 -15.67 6.27
CA LEU A 248 27.39 -14.29 5.88
C LEU A 248 27.04 -13.40 7.09
N ARG A 249 26.63 -13.97 8.24
CA ARG A 249 26.47 -13.22 9.51
C ARG A 249 27.74 -12.56 10.04
N LYS A 250 28.90 -12.79 9.41
CA LYS A 250 30.15 -12.04 9.65
C LYS A 250 30.16 -10.64 9.01
N SER A 251 29.22 -10.33 8.12
CA SER A 251 29.14 -9.04 7.40
C SER A 251 27.72 -8.59 7.02
N LEU A 252 26.69 -9.42 7.27
CA LEU A 252 25.27 -9.09 7.22
C LEU A 252 24.68 -9.13 8.64
N ALA A 253 23.75 -8.22 8.93
CA ALA A 253 22.87 -8.27 10.09
C ALA A 253 22.01 -9.56 10.10
N PRO A 254 21.41 -9.96 11.24
CA PRO A 254 20.45 -11.07 11.26
C PRO A 254 19.14 -10.72 10.51
N LEU A 255 18.78 -9.43 10.54
CA LEU A 255 17.56 -8.86 10.00
C LEU A 255 17.86 -7.93 8.83
N VAL A 256 16.99 -7.95 7.81
CA VAL A 256 16.94 -6.93 6.75
C VAL A 256 15.59 -6.23 6.70
N TYR A 257 15.62 -4.92 6.44
CA TYR A 257 14.48 -4.05 6.19
C TYR A 257 14.59 -3.46 4.78
N VAL A 258 13.49 -3.47 4.02
CA VAL A 258 13.43 -2.80 2.70
C VAL A 258 12.08 -2.14 2.54
N GLN A 259 11.99 -0.87 2.90
CA GLN A 259 10.81 -0.03 2.71
C GLN A 259 11.26 1.36 2.25
N SER A 260 10.52 1.94 1.30
CA SER A 260 10.72 3.33 0.85
C SER A 260 9.46 4.19 1.02
N ASP A 261 8.37 3.62 1.53
CA ASP A 261 7.13 4.30 1.90
C ASP A 261 7.16 4.62 3.41
N CYS A 262 7.81 5.72 3.78
CA CYS A 262 8.08 6.02 5.20
C CYS A 262 6.89 6.71 5.89
N ASP A 263 6.99 6.79 7.23
CA ASP A 263 6.00 7.38 8.14
C ASP A 263 4.53 6.96 7.82
N PRO A 264 4.24 5.65 7.68
CA PRO A 264 2.91 5.18 7.33
C PRO A 264 1.97 5.08 8.55
N PRO A 265 0.64 4.95 8.34
CA PRO A 265 -0.34 4.79 9.41
C PRO A 265 -0.13 3.63 10.39
N SER A 266 0.77 2.67 10.10
CA SER A 266 1.16 1.60 11.03
C SER A 266 2.27 1.98 12.03
N ASP A 267 2.87 3.18 11.93
CA ASP A 267 4.05 3.65 12.70
C ASP A 267 5.24 2.67 12.72
N ARG A 268 5.33 1.82 11.68
CA ARG A 268 6.31 0.73 11.58
C ARG A 268 7.75 1.22 11.70
N ASP A 269 8.06 2.42 11.20
CA ASP A 269 9.41 2.96 11.18
C ASP A 269 9.87 3.39 12.58
N SER A 270 8.96 3.84 13.45
CA SER A 270 9.29 4.12 14.86
C SER A 270 9.55 2.82 15.63
N TYR A 271 8.76 1.77 15.38
CA TYR A 271 9.00 0.44 15.95
C TYR A 271 10.36 -0.13 15.50
N VAL A 272 10.70 -0.07 14.21
CA VAL A 272 11.99 -0.56 13.70
C VAL A 272 13.15 0.28 14.25
N ARG A 273 12.99 1.61 14.38
CA ARG A 273 14.01 2.50 14.97
C ARG A 273 14.33 2.13 16.42
N GLU A 274 13.33 1.78 17.24
CA GLU A 274 13.53 1.27 18.61
C GLU A 274 14.12 -0.15 18.60
N LEU A 275 13.68 -1.03 17.69
CA LEU A 275 14.23 -2.38 17.51
C LEU A 275 15.74 -2.35 17.20
N MET A 276 16.18 -1.40 16.38
CA MET A 276 17.59 -1.19 16.02
C MET A 276 18.49 -0.82 17.20
N THR A 277 17.94 -0.38 18.35
CA THR A 277 18.71 -0.20 19.59
C THR A 277 19.07 -1.53 20.27
N TYR A 278 18.38 -2.63 19.91
CA TYR A 278 18.52 -3.95 20.54
C TYR A 278 19.05 -5.04 19.61
N ILE A 279 19.02 -4.86 18.28
CA ILE A 279 19.55 -5.81 17.32
C ILE A 279 19.97 -5.11 16.03
N GLU A 280 21.02 -5.61 15.39
CA GLU A 280 21.45 -5.12 14.08
C GLU A 280 20.35 -5.36 13.04
N VAL A 281 20.10 -4.35 12.20
CA VAL A 281 19.19 -4.42 11.05
C VAL A 281 19.88 -3.72 9.89
N ASP A 282 20.03 -4.41 8.76
CA ASP A 282 20.45 -3.79 7.50
C ASP A 282 19.20 -3.20 6.81
N SER A 283 19.15 -1.89 6.58
CA SER A 283 18.08 -1.24 5.83
C SER A 283 18.57 -0.73 4.48
N TYR A 284 17.96 -1.27 3.42
CA TYR A 284 18.27 -1.00 2.01
C TYR A 284 17.30 -0.04 1.31
N GLY A 285 16.10 0.15 1.86
CA GLY A 285 15.13 1.11 1.33
C GLY A 285 15.41 2.53 1.83
N GLU A 286 14.59 3.50 1.43
CA GLU A 286 14.78 4.89 1.90
C GLU A 286 14.53 5.04 3.41
N CYS A 287 13.67 4.21 3.99
CA CYS A 287 13.32 4.28 5.42
C CYS A 287 14.42 3.68 6.30
N LEU A 288 14.97 4.48 7.21
CA LEU A 288 16.05 4.10 8.14
C LEU A 288 17.33 3.59 7.43
N ARG A 289 17.56 4.00 6.18
CA ARG A 289 18.64 3.52 5.30
C ARG A 289 20.02 3.56 5.98
N ASN A 290 20.69 2.42 6.03
CA ASN A 290 22.06 2.29 6.51
C ASN A 290 22.96 1.41 5.62
N ARG A 291 22.40 0.84 4.54
CA ARG A 291 23.09 -0.02 3.58
C ARG A 291 22.57 0.24 2.16
N ASP A 292 23.44 0.06 1.16
CA ASP A 292 23.10 0.32 -0.24
C ASP A 292 22.89 -0.97 -1.04
N LEU A 293 21.89 -0.97 -1.92
CA LEU A 293 21.72 -1.99 -2.95
C LEU A 293 22.64 -1.67 -4.14
N PRO A 294 23.30 -2.69 -4.75
CA PRO A 294 24.11 -2.47 -5.94
C PRO A 294 23.21 -2.09 -7.12
N GLN A 295 23.66 -1.13 -7.94
CA GLN A 295 23.01 -0.81 -9.22
C GLN A 295 22.93 -2.07 -10.11
N PRO A 296 21.81 -2.36 -10.81
CA PRO A 296 20.57 -1.58 -10.93
C PRO A 296 19.44 -1.99 -9.95
N LEU A 297 19.77 -2.64 -8.84
CA LEU A 297 18.79 -3.21 -7.89
C LEU A 297 18.23 -2.20 -6.87
N ASN A 298 18.58 -0.92 -6.98
CA ASN A 298 18.14 0.17 -6.09
C ASN A 298 16.93 0.96 -6.64
N SER A 299 16.12 0.34 -7.50
CA SER A 299 14.90 0.93 -8.06
C SER A 299 13.67 0.13 -7.59
N PRO A 300 12.50 0.77 -7.33
CA PRO A 300 11.26 0.05 -7.05
C PRO A 300 10.92 -1.00 -8.12
N ALA A 301 11.26 -0.72 -9.38
CA ALA A 301 11.03 -1.63 -10.51
C ALA A 301 11.92 -2.89 -10.50
N SER A 302 12.93 -2.97 -9.65
CA SER A 302 13.80 -4.15 -9.49
C SER A 302 13.57 -4.94 -8.19
N MET A 303 12.54 -4.61 -7.41
CA MET A 303 12.21 -5.32 -6.15
C MET A 303 11.65 -6.74 -6.31
N ASP A 304 11.31 -7.15 -7.53
CA ASP A 304 10.96 -8.54 -7.89
C ASP A 304 11.99 -9.18 -8.86
N ALA A 305 13.13 -8.52 -9.08
CA ALA A 305 14.20 -9.05 -9.93
C ALA A 305 15.01 -10.13 -9.19
N GLU A 306 15.49 -11.12 -9.95
CA GLU A 306 16.22 -12.28 -9.41
C GLU A 306 17.46 -11.89 -8.56
N GLY A 307 18.16 -10.82 -8.95
CA GLY A 307 19.30 -10.30 -8.19
C GLY A 307 18.91 -9.76 -6.81
N PHE A 308 17.76 -9.10 -6.69
CA PHE A 308 17.25 -8.59 -5.42
C PHE A 308 16.79 -9.74 -4.51
N TYR A 309 16.11 -10.74 -5.08
CA TYR A 309 15.79 -12.00 -4.40
C TYR A 309 17.04 -12.71 -3.86
N ARG A 310 18.11 -12.79 -4.66
CA ARG A 310 19.42 -13.36 -4.23
C ARG A 310 20.14 -12.54 -3.17
N ILE A 311 19.86 -11.24 -3.01
CA ILE A 311 20.35 -10.45 -1.87
C ILE A 311 19.55 -10.79 -0.61
N LEU A 312 18.22 -10.70 -0.65
CA LEU A 312 17.38 -10.92 0.52
C LEU A 312 17.45 -12.37 1.05
N ALA A 313 17.61 -13.36 0.16
CA ALA A 313 17.73 -14.76 0.55
C ALA A 313 18.92 -15.08 1.47
N GLN A 314 19.95 -14.22 1.52
CA GLN A 314 21.14 -14.40 2.35
C GLN A 314 20.88 -14.21 3.85
N TYR A 315 19.88 -13.39 4.21
CA TYR A 315 19.53 -13.09 5.60
C TYR A 315 18.79 -14.26 6.26
N LYS A 316 18.89 -14.37 7.60
CA LYS A 316 18.03 -15.30 8.37
C LYS A 316 16.60 -14.75 8.48
N PHE A 317 16.44 -13.44 8.68
CA PHE A 317 15.14 -12.80 8.94
C PHE A 317 14.89 -11.57 8.04
N ILE A 318 13.64 -11.36 7.63
CA ILE A 318 13.18 -10.13 6.95
C ILE A 318 12.09 -9.47 7.80
N LEU A 319 12.17 -8.16 8.00
CA LEU A 319 11.11 -7.35 8.62
C LEU A 319 9.98 -7.10 7.61
N ALA A 320 8.99 -7.98 7.65
CA ALA A 320 7.81 -8.01 6.79
C ALA A 320 6.71 -7.10 7.36
N PHE A 321 6.95 -5.79 7.36
CA PHE A 321 6.09 -4.82 8.06
C PHE A 321 5.20 -4.04 7.07
N GLU A 322 3.88 -4.18 7.19
CA GLU A 322 2.88 -3.51 6.34
C GLU A 322 2.75 -2.01 6.65
N ASN A 323 2.27 -1.22 5.68
CA ASN A 323 2.02 0.22 5.86
C ASN A 323 0.68 0.53 6.58
N ALA A 324 -0.14 -0.49 6.86
CA ALA A 324 -1.35 -0.39 7.68
C ALA A 324 -1.61 -1.70 8.44
N VAL A 325 -2.24 -1.59 9.61
CA VAL A 325 -2.72 -2.73 10.41
C VAL A 325 -4.20 -2.95 10.10
N CYS A 326 -4.49 -3.91 9.22
CA CYS A 326 -5.85 -4.19 8.72
C CYS A 326 -6.07 -5.69 8.55
N ASP A 327 -7.21 -6.22 9.01
CA ASP A 327 -7.57 -7.63 8.80
C ASP A 327 -7.49 -7.98 7.30
N ASP A 328 -6.74 -9.04 6.99
CA ASP A 328 -6.44 -9.56 5.65
C ASP A 328 -5.60 -8.65 4.71
N TYR A 329 -5.05 -7.51 5.17
CA TYR A 329 -4.06 -6.78 4.37
C TYR A 329 -2.69 -7.47 4.48
N ILE A 330 -2.37 -8.29 3.48
CA ILE A 330 -1.18 -9.16 3.46
C ILE A 330 -0.54 -9.05 2.08
N THR A 331 0.59 -8.35 1.98
CA THR A 331 1.20 -8.03 0.68
C THR A 331 2.44 -8.85 0.36
N GLU A 332 3.14 -8.50 -0.72
CA GLU A 332 4.43 -9.08 -1.10
C GLU A 332 5.46 -9.08 0.04
N LYS A 333 5.33 -8.18 1.03
CA LYS A 333 6.20 -8.09 2.23
C LYS A 333 6.15 -9.37 3.05
N PHE A 334 4.99 -10.01 3.19
CA PHE A 334 4.84 -11.30 3.88
C PHE A 334 5.24 -12.48 3.00
N TRP A 335 4.80 -12.49 1.73
CA TRP A 335 4.98 -13.64 0.86
C TRP A 335 6.42 -13.78 0.33
N ARG A 336 7.13 -12.67 0.03
CA ARG A 336 8.49 -12.69 -0.52
C ARG A 336 9.49 -13.45 0.39
N PRO A 337 9.59 -13.22 1.72
CA PRO A 337 10.43 -14.02 2.62
C PRO A 337 10.19 -15.54 2.52
N LEU A 338 8.91 -15.97 2.48
CA LEU A 338 8.52 -17.38 2.41
C LEU A 338 8.95 -18.03 1.08
N LYS A 339 8.80 -17.30 -0.05
CA LYS A 339 9.34 -17.73 -1.35
C LYS A 339 10.86 -17.93 -1.27
N LEU A 340 11.58 -17.00 -0.63
CA LEU A 340 13.05 -16.99 -0.52
C LEU A 340 13.67 -17.95 0.51
N GLY A 341 12.87 -18.62 1.35
CA GLY A 341 13.42 -19.43 2.44
C GLY A 341 14.09 -18.59 3.54
N VAL A 342 13.47 -17.45 3.86
CA VAL A 342 13.86 -16.50 4.90
C VAL A 342 12.68 -16.35 5.86
N VAL A 343 12.93 -16.26 7.16
CA VAL A 343 11.84 -16.21 8.15
C VAL A 343 11.26 -14.78 8.21
N PRO A 344 9.99 -14.56 7.85
CA PRO A 344 9.35 -13.26 8.03
C PRO A 344 9.14 -12.96 9.51
N VAL A 345 9.56 -11.77 9.94
CA VAL A 345 9.15 -11.13 11.18
C VAL A 345 8.04 -10.15 10.80
N TYR A 346 6.79 -10.49 11.11
CA TYR A 346 5.61 -9.86 10.50
C TYR A 346 4.85 -8.93 11.46
N TYR A 347 4.48 -7.77 10.94
CA TYR A 347 3.61 -6.77 11.57
C TYR A 347 2.69 -6.17 10.49
N GLY A 348 1.39 -6.16 10.74
CA GLY A 348 0.39 -5.86 9.69
C GLY A 348 -0.96 -6.44 10.05
N SER A 349 -1.51 -7.32 9.20
CA SER A 349 -2.80 -7.96 9.41
C SER A 349 -2.91 -8.71 10.76
N PRO A 350 -3.90 -8.37 11.62
CA PRO A 350 -4.22 -9.16 12.81
C PRO A 350 -4.76 -10.56 12.50
N SER A 351 -5.25 -10.81 11.28
CA SER A 351 -5.76 -12.11 10.83
C SER A 351 -4.69 -13.03 10.22
N ILE A 352 -3.41 -12.60 10.16
CA ILE A 352 -2.31 -13.33 9.50
C ILE A 352 -2.17 -14.80 9.91
N ALA A 353 -2.55 -15.16 11.14
CA ALA A 353 -2.55 -16.53 11.63
C ALA A 353 -3.39 -17.50 10.76
N ASP A 354 -4.47 -17.02 10.13
CA ASP A 354 -5.29 -17.80 9.19
C ASP A 354 -4.55 -18.15 7.88
N TRP A 355 -3.44 -17.47 7.57
CA TRP A 355 -2.80 -17.46 6.26
C TRP A 355 -1.34 -17.96 6.27
N LEU A 356 -0.79 -18.29 7.44
CA LEU A 356 0.54 -18.89 7.56
C LEU A 356 0.59 -20.26 6.85
N PRO A 357 1.59 -20.58 6.01
CA PRO A 357 1.75 -21.94 5.45
C PRO A 357 1.89 -23.05 6.51
N SER A 358 2.38 -22.69 7.70
CA SER A 358 2.43 -23.54 8.89
C SER A 358 2.44 -22.66 10.15
N ASN A 359 1.94 -23.16 11.28
CA ASN A 359 1.96 -22.46 12.57
C ASN A 359 3.37 -21.98 13.00
N ARG A 360 4.43 -22.55 12.41
CA ARG A 360 5.83 -22.11 12.56
C ARG A 360 6.45 -21.74 11.20
N SER A 361 5.84 -20.84 10.45
CA SER A 361 6.43 -20.25 9.23
C SER A 361 6.78 -18.76 9.37
N ALA A 362 6.37 -18.09 10.45
CA ALA A 362 6.57 -16.66 10.66
C ALA A 362 6.72 -16.31 12.15
N ILE A 363 7.44 -15.23 12.45
CA ILE A 363 7.52 -14.64 13.79
C ILE A 363 6.54 -13.46 13.83
N LEU A 364 5.48 -13.56 14.63
CA LEU A 364 4.46 -12.51 14.72
C LEU A 364 4.86 -11.47 15.78
N VAL A 365 4.97 -10.21 15.37
CA VAL A 365 5.39 -9.10 16.27
C VAL A 365 4.38 -8.89 17.42
N SER A 366 3.10 -9.15 17.17
CA SER A 366 2.02 -9.07 18.17
C SER A 366 2.12 -10.08 19.32
N ALA A 367 3.09 -11.01 19.29
CA ALA A 367 3.40 -11.92 20.40
C ALA A 367 4.37 -11.32 21.44
N PHE A 368 4.88 -10.10 21.22
CA PHE A 368 5.87 -9.43 22.06
C PHE A 368 5.32 -8.10 22.58
N SER A 369 5.64 -7.74 23.83
CA SER A 369 5.20 -6.48 24.45
C SER A 369 6.14 -5.31 24.16
N HIS A 370 7.39 -5.59 23.77
CA HIS A 370 8.41 -4.57 23.48
C HIS A 370 9.38 -5.04 22.38
N PRO A 371 9.90 -4.14 21.51
CA PRO A 371 10.96 -4.46 20.54
C PRO A 371 12.18 -5.18 21.13
N ARG A 372 12.49 -4.90 22.41
CA ARG A 372 13.56 -5.55 23.17
C ARG A 372 13.36 -7.07 23.32
N GLU A 373 12.12 -7.51 23.56
CA GLU A 373 11.80 -8.93 23.70
C GLU A 373 11.90 -9.66 22.36
N LEU A 374 11.39 -9.03 21.29
CA LEU A 374 11.53 -9.50 19.92
C LEU A 374 13.01 -9.62 19.51
N ALA A 375 13.83 -8.61 19.82
CA ALA A 375 15.28 -8.67 19.59
C ALA A 375 15.95 -9.80 20.37
N SER A 376 15.62 -9.99 21.66
CA SER A 376 16.13 -11.11 22.46
C SER A 376 15.72 -12.48 21.90
N TYR A 377 14.50 -12.60 21.39
CA TYR A 377 14.01 -13.80 20.74
C TYR A 377 14.74 -14.09 19.42
N ILE A 378 14.86 -13.09 18.54
CA ILE A 378 15.56 -13.21 17.25
C ILE A 378 17.05 -13.54 17.48
N ARG A 379 17.72 -12.89 18.45
CA ARG A 379 19.11 -13.25 18.83
C ARG A 379 19.23 -14.73 19.20
N ARG A 380 18.28 -15.30 19.96
CA ARG A 380 18.27 -16.73 20.31
C ARG A 380 18.16 -17.63 19.08
N LEU A 381 17.30 -17.28 18.12
CA LEU A 381 17.15 -18.03 16.86
C LEU A 381 18.39 -17.86 15.94
N ASP A 382 19.02 -16.69 15.93
CA ASP A 382 20.21 -16.41 15.14
C ASP A 382 21.41 -17.27 15.57
N HIS A 383 21.54 -17.54 16.87
CA HIS A 383 22.59 -18.37 17.46
C HIS A 383 22.27 -19.88 17.51
N ASP A 384 20.98 -20.27 17.57
CA ASP A 384 20.56 -21.67 17.60
C ASP A 384 19.97 -22.10 16.24
N ASP A 385 20.83 -22.71 15.43
CA ASP A 385 20.47 -23.23 14.11
C ASP A 385 19.31 -24.24 14.13
N ARG A 386 19.07 -24.97 15.22
CA ARG A 386 17.94 -25.90 15.32
C ARG A 386 16.63 -25.13 15.48
N LEU A 387 16.63 -24.10 16.34
CA LEU A 387 15.46 -23.24 16.53
C LEU A 387 15.16 -22.40 15.29
N TYR A 388 16.18 -21.96 14.53
CA TYR A 388 15.99 -21.35 13.22
C TYR A 388 15.45 -22.34 12.18
N ALA A 389 16.07 -23.51 12.01
CA ALA A 389 15.68 -24.49 11.00
C ALA A 389 14.23 -24.98 11.17
N ALA A 390 13.72 -25.04 12.41
CA ALA A 390 12.33 -25.34 12.71
C ALA A 390 11.31 -24.40 12.02
N TYR A 391 11.69 -23.16 11.70
CA TYR A 391 10.84 -22.23 10.93
C TYR A 391 10.81 -22.50 9.41
N LEU A 392 11.70 -23.35 8.91
CA LEU A 392 11.81 -23.72 7.49
C LEU A 392 11.46 -25.19 7.23
N GLU A 393 11.23 -26.01 8.25
CA GLU A 393 10.88 -27.43 8.11
C GLU A 393 9.72 -27.69 7.14
N TRP A 394 8.66 -26.89 7.20
CA TRP A 394 7.49 -27.00 6.31
C TRP A 394 7.89 -26.83 4.83
N LYS A 395 8.78 -25.88 4.53
CA LYS A 395 9.32 -25.62 3.18
C LYS A 395 10.27 -26.74 2.74
N LEU A 396 11.13 -27.21 3.64
CA LEU A 396 12.09 -28.29 3.38
C LEU A 396 11.43 -29.66 3.15
N LYS A 397 10.27 -29.91 3.76
CA LYS A 397 9.44 -31.10 3.53
C LYS A 397 8.51 -30.97 2.31
N GLY A 398 8.30 -29.75 1.81
CA GLY A 398 7.29 -29.47 0.78
C GLY A 398 5.84 -29.49 1.30
N GLU A 399 5.65 -29.36 2.61
CA GLU A 399 4.37 -29.56 3.31
C GLU A 399 3.74 -28.23 3.74
N ILE A 400 2.65 -27.83 3.10
CA ILE A 400 1.80 -26.72 3.55
C ILE A 400 0.66 -27.32 4.38
N SER A 401 0.64 -27.05 5.68
CA SER A 401 -0.36 -27.62 6.62
C SER A 401 -1.65 -26.80 6.69
N ASN A 402 -1.64 -25.56 6.18
CA ASN A 402 -2.80 -24.68 6.23
C ASN A 402 -3.80 -24.97 5.10
N HIS A 403 -4.84 -25.73 5.44
CA HIS A 403 -5.94 -26.03 4.52
C HIS A 403 -6.72 -24.79 4.06
N ARG A 404 -6.86 -23.71 4.87
CA ARG A 404 -7.53 -22.47 4.44
C ARG A 404 -6.78 -21.83 3.28
N LEU A 405 -5.46 -21.70 3.41
CA LEU A 405 -4.59 -21.15 2.36
C LEU A 405 -4.67 -21.98 1.08
N LEU A 406 -4.56 -23.31 1.19
CA LEU A 406 -4.64 -24.22 0.05
C LEU A 406 -6.01 -24.23 -0.64
N THR A 407 -7.10 -24.10 0.11
CA THR A 407 -8.45 -23.96 -0.46
C THR A 407 -8.61 -22.61 -1.17
N ALA A 408 -8.22 -21.50 -0.54
CA ALA A 408 -8.32 -20.17 -1.14
C ALA A 408 -7.49 -20.01 -2.43
N LEU A 409 -6.32 -20.65 -2.50
CA LEU A 409 -5.50 -20.68 -3.72
C LEU A 409 -6.08 -21.57 -4.83
N ARG A 410 -6.93 -22.55 -4.49
CA ARG A 410 -7.60 -23.46 -5.43
C ARG A 410 -8.95 -22.92 -5.92
N GLU A 411 -9.65 -22.15 -5.09
CA GLU A 411 -10.99 -21.63 -5.37
C GLU A 411 -10.99 -20.24 -6.02
N ARG A 412 -9.87 -19.51 -5.97
CA ARG A 412 -9.73 -18.26 -6.73
C ARG A 412 -9.77 -18.53 -8.24
N LYS A 413 -10.32 -17.58 -8.99
CA LYS A 413 -10.52 -17.69 -10.45
C LYS A 413 -9.47 -16.96 -11.29
N TRP A 414 -8.48 -16.38 -10.63
CA TRP A 414 -7.50 -15.49 -11.23
C TRP A 414 -6.07 -15.91 -10.88
N GLY A 415 -5.15 -15.67 -11.82
CA GLY A 415 -3.72 -15.91 -11.67
C GLY A 415 -2.97 -14.70 -11.11
N VAL A 416 -1.71 -14.93 -10.75
CA VAL A 416 -0.73 -13.87 -10.42
C VAL A 416 0.54 -14.23 -11.17
N GLN A 417 0.97 -13.35 -12.09
CA GLN A 417 2.08 -13.60 -13.04
C GLN A 417 1.90 -14.83 -13.96
N ASP A 418 0.69 -15.42 -14.01
CA ASP A 418 0.34 -16.53 -14.89
C ASP A 418 -0.42 -16.02 -16.12
N ILE A 419 0.17 -16.21 -17.31
CA ILE A 419 -0.42 -15.81 -18.61
C ILE A 419 -1.49 -16.78 -19.12
N THR A 420 -1.75 -17.88 -18.42
CA THR A 420 -2.75 -18.90 -18.78
C THR A 420 -4.08 -18.77 -18.03
N GLN A 421 -4.14 -17.87 -17.05
CA GLN A 421 -5.33 -17.57 -16.25
C GLN A 421 -5.80 -16.13 -16.49
N GLU A 422 -7.08 -15.85 -16.20
CA GLU A 422 -7.59 -14.48 -16.10
C GLU A 422 -6.80 -13.70 -15.03
N ASN A 423 -6.48 -12.43 -15.28
CA ASN A 423 -5.93 -11.59 -14.22
C ASN A 423 -7.05 -11.12 -13.26
N TYR A 424 -6.69 -10.64 -12.07
CA TYR A 424 -7.68 -10.29 -11.05
C TYR A 424 -8.59 -9.09 -11.42
N ILE A 425 -8.20 -8.24 -12.38
CA ILE A 425 -9.04 -7.16 -12.91
C ILE A 425 -10.08 -7.74 -13.88
N GLU A 426 -9.67 -8.65 -14.76
CA GLU A 426 -10.56 -9.40 -15.67
C GLU A 426 -11.57 -10.25 -14.87
N ALA A 427 -11.13 -10.95 -13.83
CA ALA A 427 -12.01 -11.72 -12.96
C ALA A 427 -13.00 -10.83 -12.17
N PHE A 428 -12.63 -9.61 -11.81
CA PHE A 428 -13.54 -8.61 -11.23
C PHE A 428 -14.56 -8.12 -12.26
N GLU A 429 -14.10 -7.73 -13.44
CA GLU A 429 -14.93 -7.34 -14.58
C GLU A 429 -15.96 -8.42 -14.94
N CYS A 430 -15.52 -9.67 -15.03
CA CYS A 430 -16.37 -10.81 -15.36
C CYS A 430 -17.29 -11.26 -14.22
N MET A 431 -16.89 -11.07 -12.96
CA MET A 431 -17.82 -11.18 -11.83
C MET A 431 -18.97 -10.18 -11.98
N VAL A 432 -18.67 -8.89 -12.21
CA VAL A 432 -19.71 -7.85 -12.32
C VAL A 432 -20.57 -8.07 -13.57
N CYS A 433 -19.98 -8.47 -14.70
CA CYS A 433 -20.71 -8.82 -15.92
C CYS A 433 -21.72 -9.96 -15.68
N THR A 434 -21.28 -11.06 -15.06
CA THR A 434 -22.16 -12.20 -14.72
C THR A 434 -23.28 -11.77 -13.76
N LYS A 435 -23.00 -10.94 -12.75
CA LYS A 435 -24.01 -10.44 -11.79
C LYS A 435 -25.05 -9.54 -12.46
N VAL A 436 -24.63 -8.70 -13.40
CA VAL A 436 -25.54 -7.89 -14.23
C VAL A 436 -26.43 -8.78 -15.09
N TRP A 437 -25.86 -9.79 -15.75
CA TRP A 437 -26.62 -10.73 -16.57
C TRP A 437 -27.58 -11.61 -15.76
N ASP A 438 -27.22 -12.03 -14.55
CA ASP A 438 -28.15 -12.68 -13.62
C ASP A 438 -29.36 -11.80 -13.30
N ASN A 439 -29.14 -10.50 -13.05
CA ASN A 439 -30.22 -9.55 -12.80
C ASN A 439 -31.09 -9.30 -14.05
N ILE A 440 -30.52 -9.30 -15.25
CA ILE A 440 -31.28 -9.25 -16.52
C ILE A 440 -32.14 -10.51 -16.68
N ARG A 441 -31.55 -11.70 -16.54
CA ARG A 441 -32.25 -13.00 -16.60
C ARG A 441 -33.38 -13.16 -15.59
N LEU A 442 -33.30 -12.47 -14.45
CA LEU A 442 -34.36 -12.41 -13.44
C LEU A 442 -35.49 -11.47 -13.87
N GLN A 443 -35.16 -10.27 -14.39
CA GLN A 443 -36.14 -9.31 -14.91
C GLN A 443 -36.94 -9.89 -16.09
N GLU A 444 -36.29 -10.60 -17.00
CA GLU A 444 -36.93 -11.33 -18.12
C GLU A 444 -37.94 -12.40 -17.64
N LYS A 445 -37.75 -12.93 -16.44
CA LYS A 445 -38.64 -13.91 -15.79
C LYS A 445 -39.65 -13.25 -14.83
N ALA A 446 -39.80 -11.93 -14.90
CA ALA A 446 -40.62 -11.11 -13.99
C ALA A 446 -40.27 -11.27 -12.49
N ALA A 447 -39.06 -11.72 -12.17
CA ALA A 447 -38.57 -11.84 -10.80
C ALA A 447 -37.87 -10.55 -10.34
N SER A 448 -37.91 -10.29 -9.03
CA SER A 448 -37.18 -9.17 -8.42
C SER A 448 -35.66 -9.31 -8.63
N PRO A 449 -34.94 -8.25 -9.04
CA PRO A 449 -33.48 -8.26 -9.08
C PRO A 449 -32.87 -8.59 -7.72
N ARG A 450 -31.71 -9.26 -7.71
CA ARG A 450 -30.97 -9.53 -6.49
C ARG A 450 -30.24 -8.27 -6.02
N GLN A 451 -30.88 -7.52 -5.14
CA GLN A 451 -30.21 -6.53 -4.31
C GLN A 451 -29.40 -7.24 -3.23
N TRP A 452 -28.08 -7.32 -3.44
CA TRP A 452 -27.13 -7.86 -2.47
C TRP A 452 -27.01 -6.86 -1.31
N CYS A 453 -27.72 -7.14 -0.20
CA CYS A 453 -27.72 -6.28 0.98
C CYS A 453 -26.42 -6.43 1.77
N PHE A 454 -25.85 -5.30 2.20
CA PHE A 454 -24.52 -5.18 2.79
C PHE A 454 -24.46 -5.64 4.27
N MET A 455 -25.13 -6.74 4.62
CA MET A 455 -25.29 -7.17 6.04
C MET A 455 -24.08 -7.93 6.60
N ASP A 456 -23.34 -8.66 5.77
CA ASP A 456 -22.21 -9.49 6.24
C ASP A 456 -20.92 -8.70 6.53
N LEU A 457 -20.85 -7.42 6.16
CA LEU A 457 -19.62 -6.61 6.27
C LEU A 457 -19.45 -5.83 7.59
N GLN A 458 -20.23 -6.13 8.64
CA GLN A 458 -19.94 -5.60 9.99
C GLN A 458 -18.48 -5.87 10.41
N HIS A 459 -17.90 -6.99 9.98
CA HIS A 459 -16.52 -7.37 10.29
C HIS A 459 -15.46 -6.43 9.70
N VAL A 460 -15.71 -5.79 8.55
CA VAL A 460 -14.70 -4.97 7.84
C VAL A 460 -14.44 -3.64 8.55
N VAL A 461 -15.48 -3.02 9.13
CA VAL A 461 -15.33 -1.72 9.83
C VAL A 461 -15.18 -1.89 11.34
N SER A 462 -15.80 -2.90 11.97
CA SER A 462 -15.88 -3.01 13.44
C SER A 462 -14.55 -3.26 14.16
N LYS A 463 -13.47 -3.63 13.46
CA LYS A 463 -12.13 -3.80 14.07
C LYS A 463 -11.20 -2.59 13.90
N LEU A 464 -11.29 -1.86 12.79
CA LEU A 464 -10.48 -0.64 12.57
C LEU A 464 -10.73 0.41 13.66
N ALA A 465 -11.98 0.55 14.10
CA ALA A 465 -12.34 1.42 15.22
C ALA A 465 -11.81 0.96 16.59
N ILE A 466 -11.58 -0.35 16.78
CA ILE A 466 -11.23 -0.90 18.11
C ILE A 466 -9.75 -0.68 18.45
N LEU A 467 -8.83 -0.73 17.47
CA LEU A 467 -7.42 -0.41 17.73
C LEU A 467 -7.23 1.09 18.00
N ALA A 468 -7.82 1.95 17.16
CA ALA A 468 -7.84 3.40 17.40
C ALA A 468 -8.50 3.78 18.75
N GLY A 469 -9.51 3.02 19.19
CA GLY A 469 -10.25 3.28 20.44
C GLY A 469 -9.69 2.65 21.72
N ARG A 470 -8.78 1.64 21.65
CA ARG A 470 -8.28 0.93 22.85
C ARG A 470 -6.84 1.25 23.23
N GLU A 471 -5.97 1.65 22.31
CA GLU A 471 -4.64 2.16 22.67
C GLU A 471 -4.69 3.62 23.14
N THR A 472 -5.62 4.42 22.61
CA THR A 472 -5.84 5.80 23.07
C THR A 472 -6.16 5.89 24.57
N GLN A 473 -6.88 4.92 25.15
CA GLN A 473 -7.10 4.86 26.61
C GLN A 473 -5.88 4.45 27.45
N LYS A 474 -4.78 3.97 26.85
CA LYS A 474 -3.51 3.73 27.56
C LYS A 474 -2.43 4.78 27.29
N LEU A 475 -2.50 5.49 26.15
CA LEU A 475 -1.56 6.56 25.82
C LEU A 475 -2.01 7.97 26.28
N LEU A 476 -3.30 8.21 26.55
CA LEU A 476 -3.78 9.50 27.08
C LEU A 476 -3.28 9.85 28.50
N LEU A 477 -2.69 8.89 29.23
CA LEU A 477 -2.11 9.13 30.56
C LEU A 477 -0.65 9.63 30.54
N CYS A 478 -0.04 9.83 29.36
CA CYS A 478 1.34 10.31 29.24
C CYS A 478 1.49 11.62 28.44
N SER A 479 0.41 12.23 27.94
CA SER A 479 0.44 13.44 27.11
C SER A 479 0.03 14.74 27.83
N THR A 480 -0.63 14.65 28.99
CA THR A 480 -1.16 15.81 29.75
C THR A 480 -0.12 16.61 30.53
N LEU A 481 1.17 16.23 30.51
CA LEU A 481 2.26 16.94 31.21
C LEU A 481 3.17 17.80 30.30
N TYR A 482 2.97 17.82 28.98
CA TYR A 482 3.83 18.58 28.05
C TYR A 482 3.19 19.82 27.40
N SER A 483 1.90 20.08 27.63
CA SER A 483 1.14 21.18 27.00
C SER A 483 0.86 22.40 27.90
N TRP A 484 1.55 22.52 29.04
CA TRP A 484 1.31 23.60 30.03
C TRP A 484 2.54 24.51 30.29
N ARG A 485 3.43 24.67 29.30
CA ARG A 485 4.66 25.48 29.46
C ARG A 485 5.08 26.36 28.27
N GLN A 486 4.20 26.65 27.31
CA GLN A 486 4.53 27.53 26.17
C GLN A 486 3.47 28.60 25.79
N HIS A 487 2.31 28.66 26.45
CA HIS A 487 1.35 29.77 26.23
C HIS A 487 0.88 30.38 27.56
N GLY A 488 1.64 31.37 28.03
CA GLY A 488 1.24 32.33 29.05
C GLY A 488 1.46 33.75 28.53
N SER A 489 0.63 34.70 29.01
CA SER A 489 0.72 36.13 28.70
C SER A 489 0.54 36.56 27.23
N LEU A 490 -0.72 36.62 26.80
CA LEU A 490 -1.28 37.89 26.31
C LEU A 490 -2.77 37.93 26.66
N GLY A 491 -3.19 38.97 27.38
CA GLY A 491 -4.56 39.14 27.88
C GLY A 491 -5.05 40.58 27.74
N HIS A 492 -6.29 40.80 28.16
CA HIS A 492 -7.10 42.02 27.98
C HIS A 492 -7.64 42.25 26.55
N SER A 493 -8.85 42.78 26.34
CA SER A 493 -10.04 42.87 27.22
C SER A 493 -11.25 43.44 26.45
N VAL A 494 -12.42 42.81 26.54
CA VAL A 494 -13.75 43.46 26.45
C VAL A 494 -14.70 42.73 27.43
N SER A 495 -15.71 43.43 27.94
CA SER A 495 -16.55 43.03 29.08
C SER A 495 -17.86 42.32 28.72
N SER A 496 -18.32 41.49 29.67
CA SER A 496 -19.72 41.18 30.03
C SER A 496 -20.88 41.53 29.08
N ASN A 497 -21.74 40.53 28.83
CA ASN A 497 -23.06 40.52 29.48
C ASN A 497 -23.69 39.12 29.51
N LEU A 498 -24.59 38.90 30.49
CA LEU A 498 -25.50 37.75 30.53
C LEU A 498 -26.83 38.13 29.86
N GLY A 499 -27.59 37.14 29.36
CA GLY A 499 -29.00 37.36 29.03
C GLY A 499 -29.65 36.29 28.15
N TYR A 500 -30.31 35.32 28.80
CA TYR A 500 -31.24 34.30 28.26
C TYR A 500 -30.67 33.24 27.32
#